data_AF-A0A7S3CRA9-F1
#
_entry.id   AF-A0A7S3CRA9-F1
#
_cell.length_a   1.000
_cell.length_b   1.000
_cell.length_c   1.000
_cell.angle_alpha   90.00
_cell.angle_beta   90.00
_cell.angle_gamma   90.00
#
_symmetry.space_group_name_H-M   'P 1'
#
loop_
_entity.id
_entity.type
_entity.pdbx_description
1 polymer ?
#
loop_
_entity_poly.entity_id
_entity_poly.type
_entity_poly.pdbx_seq_one_letter_code
_entity_poly.pdbx_strand_id
1 'polypeptide(L)'
;MGGYDETPENFALNAKSFCTEGLVNMIGGCCGTTPNYIEALAKMVRNQDRREPSPKSDKLMLSGMQEFIYGPHIPFVNVGERCNIAGSLKFKKLIKNDDYDSAIAIAKEQVENGAQILDFNLDDGLIDGKK
;
A
#
# COMPACT_ATOMS: atom_id res chain seq x y z
N MET A 1 10.24 10.78 28.84
CA MET A 1 9.69 11.46 27.65
C MET A 1 10.86 12.15 26.98
N GLY A 2 11.38 11.56 25.90
CA GLY A 2 12.49 12.16 25.15
C GLY A 2 11.97 13.41 24.46
N GLY A 3 12.57 14.56 24.76
CA GLY A 3 12.30 15.80 24.05
C GLY A 3 12.79 15.68 22.62
N TYR A 4 12.08 16.31 21.69
CA TYR A 4 12.63 16.55 20.37
C TYR A 4 13.65 17.68 20.50
N ASP A 5 14.94 17.37 20.33
CA ASP A 5 16.04 18.36 20.38
C ASP A 5 16.14 19.20 19.09
N GLU A 6 15.31 18.90 18.09
CA GLU A 6 15.25 19.64 16.84
C GLU A 6 14.59 21.00 17.08
N THR A 7 15.28 22.09 16.74
CA THR A 7 14.72 23.46 16.81
C THR A 7 13.82 23.77 15.60
N PRO A 8 12.87 24.73 15.69
CA PRO A 8 12.09 25.22 14.56
C PRO A 8 12.90 25.55 13.30
N GLU A 9 14.08 26.15 13.48
CA GLU A 9 14.98 26.56 12.39
C GLU A 9 15.59 25.36 11.67
N ASN A 10 16.15 24.41 12.41
CA ASN A 10 16.70 23.17 11.87
C ASN A 10 15.63 22.33 11.16
N PHE A 11 14.44 22.21 11.75
CA PHE A 11 13.29 21.56 11.10
C PHE A 11 12.97 22.20 9.75
N ALA A 12 12.83 23.54 9.71
CA ALA A 12 12.53 24.27 8.48
C ALA A 12 13.64 24.16 7.43
N LEU A 13 14.91 24.14 7.85
CA LEU A 13 16.05 23.96 6.97
C LEU A 13 16.07 22.56 6.35
N ASN A 14 15.87 21.51 7.14
CA ASN A 14 15.80 20.13 6.68
C ASN A 14 14.60 19.91 5.74
N ALA A 15 13.47 20.53 6.05
CA ALA A 15 12.25 20.45 5.25
C ALA A 15 12.37 21.17 3.89
N LYS A 16 13.24 22.18 3.77
CA LYS A 16 13.38 22.98 2.55
C LYS A 16 13.79 22.16 1.33
N SER A 17 14.62 21.14 1.50
CA SER A 17 15.10 20.31 0.39
C SER A 17 13.96 19.64 -0.36
N PHE A 18 12.95 19.11 0.36
CA PHE A 18 11.76 18.51 -0.24
C PHE A 18 11.00 19.48 -1.16
N CYS A 19 11.00 20.78 -0.82
CA CYS A 19 10.39 21.80 -1.67
C CYS A 19 11.28 22.16 -2.86
N THR A 20 12.57 22.44 -2.64
CA THR A 20 13.49 22.86 -3.72
C THR A 20 13.77 21.75 -4.73
N GLU A 21 13.70 20.49 -4.32
CA GLU A 21 13.82 19.32 -5.17
C GLU A 21 12.49 18.94 -5.85
N GLY A 22 11.41 19.68 -5.58
CA GLY A 22 10.11 19.46 -6.20
C GLY A 22 9.50 18.11 -5.84
N LEU A 23 9.68 17.63 -4.60
CA LEU A 23 9.21 16.31 -4.15
C LEU A 23 7.79 16.35 -3.57
N VAL A 24 7.35 17.52 -3.08
CA VAL A 24 6.10 17.66 -2.32
C VAL A 24 5.19 18.75 -2.86
N ASN A 25 3.88 18.57 -2.67
CA ASN A 25 2.86 19.61 -2.87
C ASN A 25 2.30 20.16 -1.55
N MET A 26 2.54 19.46 -0.45
CA MET A 26 2.14 19.82 0.90
C MET A 26 3.24 19.39 1.86
N ILE A 27 3.56 20.24 2.83
CA ILE A 27 4.56 19.97 3.85
C ILE A 27 4.09 20.52 5.19
N GLY A 28 4.42 19.83 6.27
CA GLY A 28 3.95 20.15 7.62
C GLY A 28 4.68 19.31 8.65
N GLY A 29 4.12 19.21 9.85
CA GLY A 29 4.66 18.40 10.93
C GLY A 29 3.63 17.46 11.55
N CYS A 30 4.12 16.57 12.39
CA CYS A 30 3.33 15.54 13.07
C CYS A 30 3.53 15.69 14.59
N CYS A 31 3.77 14.60 15.31
CA CYS A 31 4.02 14.62 16.75
C CYS A 31 5.22 15.51 17.11
N GLY A 32 5.04 16.40 18.09
CA GLY A 32 6.09 17.31 18.58
C GLY A 32 6.18 18.65 17.86
N THR A 33 5.56 18.80 16.67
CA THR A 33 5.54 20.08 15.95
C THR A 33 4.56 21.06 16.59
N THR A 34 5.04 22.28 16.91
CA THR A 34 4.23 23.38 17.47
C THR A 34 4.03 24.51 16.45
N PRO A 35 3.18 25.52 16.70
CA PRO A 35 3.01 26.65 15.79
C PRO A 35 4.32 27.36 15.39
N ASN A 36 5.31 27.41 16.28
CA ASN A 36 6.62 28.02 15.99
C ASN A 36 7.37 27.30 14.84
N TYR A 37 7.27 25.96 14.77
CA TYR A 37 7.87 25.17 13.70
C TYR A 37 7.17 25.42 12.36
N ILE A 38 5.84 25.51 12.38
CA ILE A 38 5.06 25.80 11.18
C ILE A 38 5.33 27.22 10.69
N GLU A 39 5.50 28.19 11.59
CA GLU A 39 5.87 29.55 11.22
C GLU A 39 7.26 29.61 10.56
N ALA A 40 8.27 28.95 11.16
CA ALA A 40 9.61 28.86 10.59
C ALA A 40 9.60 28.18 9.21
N LEU A 41 8.89 27.06 9.08
CA LEU A 41 8.70 26.33 7.82
C LEU A 41 8.04 27.22 6.77
N ALA A 42 6.91 27.85 7.11
CA ALA A 42 6.16 28.71 6.20
C ALA A 42 7.02 29.89 5.71
N LYS A 43 7.80 30.52 6.59
CA LYS A 43 8.75 31.58 6.21
C LYS A 43 9.80 31.06 5.21
N MET A 44 10.31 29.85 5.42
CA MET A 44 11.36 29.26 4.59
C MET A 44 10.87 28.86 3.19
N VAL A 45 9.64 28.34 3.06
CA VAL A 45 9.16 27.69 1.82
C VAL A 45 8.09 28.48 1.06
N ARG A 46 7.68 29.67 1.54
CA ARG A 46 6.53 30.45 1.00
C ARG A 46 6.53 30.67 -0.52
N ASN A 47 7.70 30.84 -1.11
CA ASN A 47 7.88 31.20 -2.51
C ASN A 47 8.54 30.05 -3.32
N GLN A 48 8.40 28.81 -2.86
CA GLN A 48 8.87 27.65 -3.61
C GLN A 48 7.82 27.20 -4.62
N ASP A 49 8.27 26.76 -5.79
CA ASP A 49 7.40 26.18 -6.79
C ASP A 49 6.80 24.87 -6.29
N ARG A 50 5.59 24.57 -6.77
CA ARG A 50 4.92 23.31 -6.45
C ARG A 50 5.48 22.21 -7.35
N ARG A 51 5.63 21.01 -6.81
CA ARG A 51 5.88 19.81 -7.62
C ARG A 51 4.85 19.69 -8.73
N GLU A 52 5.29 19.47 -9.96
CA GLU A 52 4.43 19.03 -11.06
C GLU A 52 4.20 17.51 -10.94
N PRO A 53 2.95 17.04 -10.75
CA PRO A 53 2.68 15.61 -10.69
C PRO A 53 2.98 14.93 -12.03
N SER A 54 3.57 13.73 -11.96
CA SER A 54 3.70 12.88 -13.15
C SER A 54 2.32 12.56 -13.74
N PRO A 55 2.21 12.40 -15.07
CA PRO A 55 0.96 12.01 -15.70
C PRO A 55 0.48 10.66 -15.17
N LYS A 56 -0.83 10.46 -15.19
CA LYS A 56 -1.44 9.18 -14.79
C LYS A 56 -0.94 8.06 -15.71
N SER A 57 -0.51 6.94 -15.13
CA SER A 57 -0.16 5.75 -15.91
C SER A 57 -1.41 5.11 -16.54
N ASP A 58 -1.24 4.59 -17.74
CA ASP A 58 -2.20 3.76 -18.48
C ASP A 58 -2.07 2.27 -18.17
N LYS A 59 -1.09 1.89 -17.33
CA LYS A 59 -0.84 0.50 -16.95
C LYS A 59 -1.83 0.02 -15.90
N LEU A 60 -2.12 -1.28 -15.92
CA LEU A 60 -2.77 -1.95 -14.80
C LEU A 60 -1.77 -2.02 -13.62
N MET A 61 -2.11 -1.36 -12.53
CA MET A 61 -1.33 -1.37 -11.28
C MET A 61 -2.19 -1.96 -10.17
N LEU A 62 -1.71 -3.03 -9.57
CA LEU A 62 -2.31 -3.70 -8.41
C LEU A 62 -1.31 -3.69 -7.26
N SER A 63 -1.77 -4.01 -6.05
CA SER A 63 -0.89 -4.05 -4.88
C SER A 63 -1.40 -5.02 -3.82
N GLY A 64 -0.48 -5.80 -3.26
CA GLY A 64 -0.62 -6.42 -1.94
C GLY A 64 0.30 -5.69 -0.96
N MET A 65 1.29 -6.41 -0.41
CA MET A 65 2.42 -5.79 0.29
C MET A 65 3.48 -5.24 -0.66
N GLN A 66 3.49 -5.72 -1.90
CA GLN A 66 4.35 -5.27 -2.98
C GLN A 66 3.48 -4.78 -4.14
N GLU A 67 4.03 -3.85 -4.91
CA GLU A 67 3.40 -3.38 -6.14
C GLU A 67 3.47 -4.47 -7.22
N PHE A 68 2.41 -4.54 -8.02
CA PHE A 68 2.37 -5.31 -9.26
C PHE A 68 1.97 -4.37 -10.39
N ILE A 69 2.91 -4.10 -11.30
CA ILE A 69 2.69 -3.24 -12.46
C ILE A 69 2.72 -4.10 -13.71
N TYR A 70 1.56 -4.28 -14.34
CA TYR A 70 1.50 -5.01 -15.60
C TYR A 70 2.18 -4.20 -16.72
N GLY A 71 3.07 -4.87 -17.45
CA GLY A 71 3.84 -4.22 -18.51
C GLY A 71 4.40 -5.24 -19.53
N PRO A 72 5.09 -4.75 -20.57
CA PRO A 72 5.48 -5.57 -21.72
C PRO A 72 6.37 -6.79 -21.41
N HIS A 73 7.01 -6.81 -20.24
CA HIS A 73 7.88 -7.90 -19.79
C HIS A 73 7.13 -9.02 -19.06
N ILE A 74 5.83 -8.85 -18.81
CA ILE A 74 4.97 -9.85 -18.17
C ILE A 74 4.06 -10.42 -19.27
N PRO A 75 4.38 -11.59 -19.85
CA PRO A 75 3.65 -12.12 -20.99
C PRO A 75 2.25 -12.62 -20.61
N PHE A 76 2.09 -13.10 -19.38
CA PHE A 76 0.82 -13.61 -18.87
C PHE A 76 0.77 -13.47 -17.34
N VAL A 77 -0.43 -13.23 -16.81
CA VAL A 77 -0.68 -13.12 -15.38
C VAL A 77 -1.50 -14.32 -14.94
N ASN A 78 -0.88 -15.22 -14.18
CA ASN A 78 -1.55 -16.34 -13.54
C ASN A 78 -2.29 -15.84 -12.30
N VAL A 79 -3.61 -16.03 -12.31
CA VAL A 79 -4.47 -15.81 -11.15
C VAL A 79 -4.76 -17.17 -10.51
N GLY A 80 -4.27 -17.40 -9.29
CA GLY A 80 -4.46 -18.65 -8.57
C GLY A 80 -5.90 -18.81 -8.10
N GLU A 81 -6.60 -19.82 -8.62
CA GLU A 81 -8.04 -20.04 -8.43
C GLU A 81 -8.41 -20.96 -7.25
N ARG A 82 -7.45 -21.63 -6.60
CA ARG A 82 -7.75 -22.72 -5.65
C ARG A 82 -8.31 -22.25 -4.31
N CYS A 83 -8.27 -20.94 -4.04
CA CYS A 83 -8.86 -20.29 -2.86
C CYS A 83 -10.34 -19.93 -3.10
N ASN A 84 -11.10 -20.87 -3.66
CA ASN A 84 -12.47 -20.68 -4.10
C ASN A 84 -13.37 -21.79 -3.53
N ILE A 85 -14.38 -21.43 -2.73
CA ILE A 85 -15.27 -22.40 -2.08
C ILE A 85 -16.14 -23.16 -3.08
N ALA A 86 -16.58 -22.51 -4.16
CA ALA A 86 -17.38 -23.14 -5.21
C ALA A 86 -16.54 -24.12 -6.07
N GLY A 87 -15.27 -23.78 -6.34
CA GLY A 87 -14.40 -24.54 -7.23
C GLY A 87 -13.47 -25.57 -6.55
N SER A 88 -13.19 -25.43 -5.25
CA SER A 88 -12.20 -26.25 -4.53
C SER A 88 -12.80 -26.96 -3.33
N LEU A 89 -13.08 -28.26 -3.49
CA LEU A 89 -13.56 -29.12 -2.39
C LEU A 89 -12.65 -29.12 -1.18
N LYS A 90 -11.33 -29.03 -1.39
CA LYS A 90 -10.33 -28.94 -0.31
C LYS A 90 -10.49 -27.63 0.44
N PHE A 91 -10.48 -26.49 -0.26
CA PHE A 91 -10.61 -25.17 0.35
C PHE A 91 -11.95 -25.00 1.08
N LYS A 92 -13.06 -25.44 0.45
CA LYS A 92 -14.39 -25.46 1.08
C LYS A 92 -14.41 -26.19 2.43
N LYS A 93 -13.79 -27.37 2.52
CA LYS A 93 -13.73 -28.13 3.78
C LYS A 93 -12.94 -27.39 4.85
N LEU A 94 -11.81 -26.78 4.49
CA LEU A 94 -10.98 -26.05 5.44
C LEU A 94 -11.71 -24.82 5.99
N ILE A 95 -12.32 -24.01 5.11
CA ILE A 95 -13.09 -22.84 5.54
C ILE A 95 -14.28 -23.23 6.42
N LYS A 96 -15.03 -24.28 6.08
CA LYS A 96 -16.16 -24.75 6.92
C LYS A 96 -15.76 -25.26 8.29
N ASN A 97 -14.52 -25.70 8.44
CA ASN A 97 -13.98 -26.20 9.70
C ASN A 97 -13.18 -25.12 10.46
N ASP A 98 -13.22 -23.87 10.00
CA ASP A 98 -12.40 -22.75 10.52
C ASP A 98 -10.88 -23.03 10.54
N ASP A 99 -10.40 -23.94 9.69
CA ASP A 99 -8.98 -24.28 9.55
C ASP A 99 -8.30 -23.30 8.58
N TYR A 100 -8.16 -22.05 9.02
CA TYR A 100 -7.60 -20.96 8.22
C TYR A 100 -6.09 -21.13 7.98
N ASP A 101 -5.35 -21.77 8.88
CA ASP A 101 -3.92 -22.01 8.71
C ASP A 101 -3.65 -22.92 7.50
N SER A 102 -4.41 -24.02 7.39
CA SER A 102 -4.35 -24.90 6.21
C SER A 102 -4.86 -24.21 4.94
N ALA A 103 -5.86 -23.33 5.06
CA ALA A 103 -6.38 -22.57 3.92
C ALA A 103 -5.34 -21.56 3.38
N ILE A 104 -4.60 -20.89 4.27
CA ILE A 104 -3.48 -20.00 3.92
C ILE A 104 -2.35 -20.81 3.26
N ALA A 105 -2.11 -22.05 3.68
CA ALA A 105 -1.11 -22.90 3.03
C ALA A 105 -1.44 -23.14 1.54
N ILE A 106 -2.73 -23.27 1.18
CA ILE A 106 -3.16 -23.37 -0.23
C ILE A 106 -2.86 -22.08 -1.00
N ALA A 107 -3.09 -20.91 -0.39
CA ALA A 107 -2.75 -19.63 -1.01
C ALA A 107 -1.24 -19.51 -1.26
N LYS A 108 -0.41 -19.86 -0.27
CA LYS A 108 1.06 -19.84 -0.38
C LYS A 108 1.57 -20.79 -1.46
N GLU A 109 1.06 -22.02 -1.49
CA GLU A 109 1.43 -23.02 -2.50
C GLU A 109 1.17 -22.50 -3.92
N GLN A 110 0.09 -21.75 -4.14
CA GLN A 110 -0.18 -21.16 -5.46
C GLN A 110 0.84 -20.07 -5.83
N VAL A 111 1.22 -19.22 -4.89
CA VAL A 111 2.25 -18.19 -5.12
C VAL A 111 3.62 -18.84 -5.40
N GLU A 112 4.01 -19.84 -4.62
CA GLU A 112 5.25 -20.60 -4.82
C GLU A 112 5.28 -21.32 -6.18
N ASN A 113 4.11 -21.71 -6.69
CA ASN A 113 3.94 -22.31 -8.02
C ASN A 113 3.72 -21.27 -9.15
N GLY A 114 3.93 -19.98 -8.88
CA GLY A 114 3.99 -18.94 -9.91
C GLY A 114 2.70 -18.16 -10.15
N ALA A 115 1.69 -18.27 -9.27
CA ALA A 115 0.56 -17.34 -9.28
C ALA A 115 1.02 -15.94 -8.83
N GLN A 116 0.81 -14.93 -9.68
CA GLN A 116 1.13 -13.53 -9.34
C GLN A 116 0.00 -12.85 -8.57
N ILE A 117 -1.23 -13.31 -8.78
CA ILE A 117 -2.44 -12.82 -8.13
C ILE A 117 -3.17 -14.04 -7.59
N LEU A 118 -3.93 -13.88 -6.51
CA LEU A 118 -4.80 -14.91 -5.97
C LEU A 118 -6.25 -14.45 -6.08
N ASP A 119 -7.10 -15.34 -6.61
CA ASP A 119 -8.55 -15.19 -6.53
C ASP A 119 -9.03 -15.76 -5.19
N PHE A 120 -9.90 -15.01 -4.50
CA PHE A 120 -10.54 -15.45 -3.27
C PHE A 120 -12.05 -15.38 -3.44
N ASN A 121 -12.69 -16.54 -3.36
CA ASN A 121 -14.14 -16.64 -3.38
C ASN A 121 -14.60 -17.42 -2.15
N LEU A 122 -15.31 -16.72 -1.26
CA LEU A 122 -15.90 -17.27 -0.04
C LEU A 122 -17.41 -17.48 -0.12
N ASP A 123 -17.99 -17.34 -1.32
CA ASP A 123 -19.42 -17.48 -1.53
C ASP A 123 -19.83 -18.97 -1.50
N ASP A 124 -20.66 -19.32 -0.51
CA ASP A 124 -21.41 -20.57 -0.43
C ASP A 124 -22.80 -20.23 0.08
N GLY A 125 -23.85 -20.94 -0.34
CA GLY A 125 -25.21 -20.71 0.18
C GLY A 125 -25.38 -20.94 1.70
N LEU A 126 -24.29 -21.29 2.39
CA LEU A 126 -24.20 -21.65 3.81
C LEU A 126 -23.18 -20.81 4.59
N ILE A 127 -22.50 -19.86 3.95
CA ILE A 127 -21.50 -18.98 4.58
C ILE A 127 -22.01 -17.55 4.41
N ASP A 128 -22.19 -16.83 5.52
CA ASP A 128 -22.70 -15.46 5.52
C ASP A 128 -21.67 -14.50 4.91
N GLY A 129 -21.74 -14.29 3.60
CA GLY A 129 -21.21 -13.10 2.96
C GLY A 129 -22.05 -11.89 3.41
N LYS A 130 -21.42 -10.84 3.93
CA LYS A 130 -22.14 -9.57 4.16
C LYS A 130 -22.64 -9.06 2.80
N LYS A 131 -23.96 -8.92 2.69
CA LYS A 131 -24.64 -8.24 1.57
C LYS A 131 -24.23 -6.78 1.45
#